data_AF-A0A9D7NGT1-F1
#
_entry.id   AF-A0A9D7NGT1-F1
#
_cell.length_a   1.000
_cell.length_b   1.000
_cell.length_c   1.000
_cell.angle_alpha   90.00
_cell.angle_beta   90.00
_cell.angle_gamma   90.00
#
_symmetry.space_group_name_H-M   'P 1'
#
loop_
_entity.id
_entity.type
_entity.pdbx_description
1 polymer ?
#
loop_
_entity_poly.entity_id
_entity_poly.type
_entity_poly.pdbx_seq_one_letter_code
_entity_poly.pdbx_strand_id
1 'polypeptide(L)' 'MDVELPDMTGFELLQQLDTINFQTIFTTSHSHYAIKAFRFNALDYLVKPVEESELDEAIKRLLKSANMGWK' A
#
# COMPACT_ATOMS: atom_id res chain seq x y z
N MET A 1 -2.43 -0.20 4.54
CA MET A 1 -3.43 -1.28 4.51
C MET A 1 -2.73 -2.60 4.76
N ASP A 2 -3.27 -3.44 5.63
CA ASP A 2 -2.75 -4.79 5.82
C ASP A 2 -3.01 -5.64 4.57
N VAL A 3 -2.06 -6.49 4.18
CA VAL A 3 -2.28 -7.47 3.11
C VAL A 3 -3.15 -8.61 3.59
N GLU A 4 -3.00 -9.02 4.85
CA GLU A 4 -3.74 -10.13 5.43
C GLU A 4 -4.89 -9.57 6.26
N LEU A 5 -6.11 -9.66 5.72
CA LEU A 5 -7.34 -9.36 6.46
C LEU A 5 -7.99 -10.68 6.87
N PRO A 6 -8.92 -10.69 7.86
CA PRO A 6 -9.50 -11.92 8.39
C PRO A 6 -10.14 -12.84 7.34
N ASP A 7 -10.87 -12.27 6.38
CA ASP A 7 -11.67 -13.03 5.41
C ASP A 7 -11.10 -13.01 3.98
N MET A 8 -10.17 -12.09 3.69
CA MET A 8 -9.62 -11.89 2.35
C MET A 8 -8.27 -11.17 2.40
N THR A 9 -7.58 -11.10 1.28
CA THR A 9 -6.40 -10.27 1.15
C THR A 9 -6.78 -8.82 0.84
N GLY A 10 -5.95 -7.86 1.23
CA GLY A 10 -6.11 -6.46 0.81
C GLY A 10 -6.13 -6.29 -0.72
N PHE A 11 -5.51 -7.21 -1.46
CA PHE A 11 -5.56 -7.23 -2.92
C PHE A 11 -6.93 -7.66 -3.47
N GLU A 12 -7.60 -8.62 -2.82
CA GLU A 12 -8.96 -9.02 -3.18
C GLU A 12 -9.95 -7.90 -2.85
N LEU A 13 -9.77 -7.23 -1.71
CA LEU A 13 -10.55 -6.06 -1.35
C LEU A 13 -10.45 -4.97 -2.44
N LEU A 14 -9.24 -4.65 -2.92
CA LEU A 14 -9.07 -3.65 -3.98
C LEU A 14 -9.77 -4.04 -5.30
N GLN A 15 -9.83 -5.34 -5.62
CA GLN A 15 -10.52 -5.82 -6.82
C GLN A 15 -12.05 -5.70 -6.73
N GLN A 16 -12.60 -5.58 -5.52
CA GLN A 16 -14.04 -5.37 -5.31
C GLN A 16 -14.45 -3.90 -5.42
N LEU A 17 -13.49 -2.98 -5.53
CA LEU A 17 -13.78 -1.56 -5.68
C LEU A 17 -13.93 -1.22 -7.16
N ASP A 18 -15.06 -0.62 -7.52
CA ASP A 18 -15.33 -0.16 -8.90
C ASP A 18 -14.35 0.94 -9.35
N THR A 19 -13.82 1.73 -8.41
CA THR A 19 -12.87 2.81 -8.69
C THR A 19 -11.90 2.97 -7.53
N ILE A 20 -10.61 3.03 -7.85
CA ILE A 20 -9.54 3.30 -6.89
C ILE A 20 -9.03 4.72 -7.17
N ASN A 21 -9.47 5.68 -6.36
CA ASN A 21 -9.09 7.10 -6.45
C ASN A 21 -8.13 7.54 -5.35
N PHE A 22 -7.45 6.59 -4.72
CA PHE A 22 -6.51 6.80 -3.62
C PHE A 22 -5.24 6.00 -3.84
N GLN A 23 -4.18 6.38 -3.14
CA GLN A 23 -2.93 5.61 -3.09
C GLN A 23 -2.96 4.63 -1.93
N THR A 24 -2.29 3.52 -2.12
CA THR A 24 -2.18 2.48 -1.10
C THR A 24 -0.72 2.28 -0.72
N ILE A 25 -0.45 2.32 0.58
CA ILE A 25 0.77 1.76 1.17
C ILE A 25 0.36 0.45 1.85
N PHE A 26 0.95 -0.67 1.43
CA PHE A 26 0.66 -1.98 2.01
C PHE A 26 1.57 -2.30 3.19
N THR A 27 1.11 -3.12 4.12
CA THR A 27 1.93 -3.69 5.19
C THR A 27 1.59 -5.15 5.46
N THR A 28 2.58 -5.99 5.83
CA THR A 28 2.37 -7.41 6.18
C THR A 28 3.62 -8.04 6.80
N SER A 29 3.48 -9.17 7.50
CA SER A 29 4.60 -10.01 7.93
C SER A 29 5.28 -10.81 6.80
N HIS A 30 4.75 -10.78 5.58
CA HIS A 30 5.18 -11.64 4.49
C HIS A 30 5.84 -10.85 3.34
N SER A 31 7.16 -10.91 3.21
CA SER A 31 7.88 -10.17 2.15
C SER A 31 7.53 -10.58 0.72
N HIS A 32 7.05 -11.82 0.50
CA HIS A 32 6.76 -12.35 -0.83
C HIS A 32 5.61 -11.64 -1.57
N TYR A 33 4.74 -10.90 -0.88
CA TYR A 33 3.67 -10.13 -1.51
C TYR A 33 4.13 -8.79 -2.12
N ALA A 34 5.39 -8.38 -1.94
CA ALA A 34 5.90 -7.10 -2.46
C ALA A 34 5.69 -6.97 -3.98
N ILE A 35 6.02 -8.01 -4.75
CA ILE A 35 5.82 -8.02 -6.22
C ILE A 35 4.33 -7.87 -6.57
N LYS A 36 3.44 -8.49 -5.79
CA LYS A 36 1.99 -8.37 -6.00
C LYS A 36 1.52 -6.94 -5.70
N ALA A 37 2.00 -6.31 -4.63
CA ALA A 37 1.68 -4.92 -4.31
C ALA A 37 2.07 -3.94 -5.42
N PHE A 38 3.23 -4.12 -6.06
CA PHE A 38 3.62 -3.31 -7.23
C PHE A 38 2.63 -3.45 -8.40
N ARG A 39 2.08 -4.66 -8.66
CA ARG A 39 1.06 -4.86 -9.71
C ARG A 39 -0.25 -4.12 -9.45
N PHE A 40 -0.56 -3.85 -8.18
CA PHE A 40 -1.70 -3.05 -7.76
C PHE A 40 -1.41 -1.55 -7.70
N ASN A 41 -0.27 -1.12 -8.28
CA ASN A 41 0.17 0.27 -8.28
C ASN A 41 0.22 0.86 -6.85
N ALA A 42 0.64 0.05 -5.88
CA ALA A 42 0.90 0.51 -4.54
C ALA A 42 2.02 1.57 -4.56
N LEU A 43 1.86 2.60 -3.75
CA LEU A 43 2.89 3.61 -3.56
C LEU A 43 4.11 3.03 -2.82
N ASP A 44 3.85 2.25 -1.78
CA ASP A 44 4.89 1.65 -0.96
C ASP A 44 4.43 0.34 -0.30
N TYR A 45 5.38 -0.41 0.24
CA TYR A 45 5.18 -1.71 0.84
C TYR A 45 6.09 -1.92 2.06
N LEU A 46 5.50 -2.05 3.24
CA LEU A 46 6.21 -2.09 4.52
C LEU A 46 6.09 -3.46 5.20
N VAL A 47 7.21 -4.10 5.50
CA VAL A 47 7.19 -5.41 6.19
C VAL A 47 7.06 -5.19 7.70
N LYS A 48 6.29 -6.04 8.38
CA LYS A 48 6.16 -6.01 9.85
C LYS A 48 7.38 -6.67 10.53
N PRO A 49 7.84 -6.16 11.68
CA PRO A 49 7.38 -4.93 12.34
C PRO A 49 7.73 -3.69 11.49
N VAL A 50 6.79 -2.75 11.38
CA VAL A 50 7.00 -1.56 10.57
C VAL A 50 7.88 -0.60 11.35
N GLU A 51 9.05 -0.29 10.80
CA GLU A 51 9.97 0.70 11.37
C GLU A 51 9.42 2.12 11.15
N GLU A 52 9.46 2.96 12.20
CA GLU A 52 8.92 4.32 12.17
C GLU A 52 9.54 5.16 11.04
N SER A 53 10.85 5.00 10.80
CA SER A 53 11.55 5.68 9.71
C SER A 53 11.04 5.28 8.33
N GLU A 54 10.69 4.01 8.12
CA GLU A 54 10.18 3.54 6.83
C GLU A 54 8.77 4.08 6.57
N LEU A 55 7.93 4.10 7.62
CA LEU A 55 6.60 4.69 7.54
C LEU A 55 6.68 6.19 7.23
N ASP A 56 7.58 6.91 7.91
CA ASP A 56 7.82 8.33 7.64
C ASP A 56 8.22 8.60 6.20
N GLU A 57 9.11 7.77 5.64
CA GLU A 57 9.50 7.87 4.23
C GLU A 57 8.33 7.60 3.28
N ALA A 58 7.54 6.57 3.54
CA ALA A 58 6.37 6.24 2.73
C ALA A 58 5.33 7.37 2.75
N ILE A 59 5.09 7.98 3.91
CA ILE A 59 4.20 9.14 4.06
C ILE A 59 4.77 10.35 3.31
N LYS A 60 6.07 10.63 3.40
CA LYS A 60 6.71 11.72 2.63
C LYS A 60 6.53 11.53 1.12
N ARG A 61 6.68 10.30 0.62
CA ARG A 61 6.42 9.96 -0.79
C ARG A 61 4.96 10.18 -1.16
N LEU A 62 4.04 9.81 -0.28
CA LEU A 62 2.59 10.00 -0.47
C LEU A 62 2.25 11.49 -0.63
N LEU A 63 2.71 12.33 0.30
CA LEU A 63 2.47 13.77 0.27
C LEU A 63 3.08 14.44 -0.97
N LYS A 64 4.28 14.01 -1.37
CA LYS A 64 4.92 14.51 -2.59
C LYS A 64 4.13 14.15 -3.85
N SER A 65 3.64 12.92 -3.94
CA SER A 65 2.85 12.46 -5.08
C SER A 65 1.50 13.18 -5.20
N ALA A 66 0.84 13.47 -4.08
CA ALA A 66 -0.41 14.24 -4.05
C ALA A 66 -0.23 15.68 -4.55
N ASN A 67 0.91 16.31 -4.22
CA ASN A 67 1.24 17.67 -4.67
C ASN A 67 1.70 17.76 -6.15
N MET A 68 2.02 16.63 -6.80
CA MET A 68 2.51 16.60 -8.19
C MET A 68 1.44 16.35 -9.26
N GLY A 69 0.14 16.49 -8.92
CA GLY A 69 -0.92 16.49 -9.93
C GLY A 69 -1.76 15.23 -9.94
N TRP A 70 -2.38 14.91 -8.81
CA TRP A 70 -3.56 14.05 -8.76
C TRP A 70 -4.79 14.97 -8.71
N LYS A 71 -5.04 15.66 -9.83
CA LYS A 71 -6.34 16.29 -10.14
C LYS A 71 -6.92 15.57 -11.35
#